data_AF-A0A9N8V020-F1
#
_entry.id   AF-A0A9N8V020-F1
#
_cell.length_a   1.000
_cell.length_b   1.000
_cell.length_c   1.000
_cell.angle_alpha   90.00
_cell.angle_beta   90.00
_cell.angle_gamma   90.00
#
_symmetry.space_group_name_H-M   'P 1'
#
loop_
_entity.id
_entity.type
_entity.pdbx_description
1 polymer ?
#
loop_
_entity_poly.entity_id
_entity_poly.type
_entity_poly.pdbx_seq_one_letter_code
_entity_poly.pdbx_strand_id
1 'polypeptide(L)'
;MEFSYFELVFGSLICSILFISMRRERQIKLNEPPLVYYKYPIIGHTIDYYKDNEKFIKECYEKYGEIFSIYVFGKIITLVGGEFSSEIFKNHKDFSFSESNEEHRPNELVMVIQKNLTGDLKYYTNRVQRQLLKSIDEIIGDGKELSDDKELINSFAYAIKDIGSYIKIPPILNFIHPNLHREFILMLFRYPSNPFKYHRKIIKQKITPVVEKRLSEMKKLDGAY
;
A
#
# COMPACT_ATOMS: atom_id res chain seq x y z
N MET A 1 -16.40 34.22 -7.99
CA MET A 1 -15.50 34.75 -6.95
C MET A 1 -14.23 35.18 -7.66
N GLU A 2 -14.05 36.49 -7.87
CA GLU A 2 -12.77 37.03 -8.33
C GLU A 2 -11.89 37.21 -7.09
N PHE A 3 -10.82 36.44 -7.00
CA PHE A 3 -9.84 36.60 -5.92
C PHE A 3 -9.18 37.99 -6.06
N SER A 4 -9.03 38.70 -4.95
CA SER A 4 -8.38 40.01 -4.95
C SER A 4 -6.91 39.83 -5.35
N TYR A 5 -6.35 40.79 -6.09
CA TYR A 5 -4.93 40.79 -6.48
C TYR A 5 -4.00 40.56 -5.27
N PHE A 6 -4.39 41.07 -4.11
CA PHE A 6 -3.67 40.88 -2.85
C PHE A 6 -3.62 39.41 -2.39
N GLU A 7 -4.71 38.66 -2.57
CA GLU A 7 -4.79 37.24 -2.21
C GLU A 7 -3.91 36.38 -3.12
N LEU A 8 -3.82 36.74 -4.40
CA LEU A 8 -2.93 36.07 -5.35
C LEU A 8 -1.45 36.32 -5.01
N VAL A 9 -1.09 37.57 -4.66
CA VAL A 9 0.28 37.92 -4.26
C VAL A 9 0.68 37.19 -2.98
N PHE A 10 -0.17 37.22 -1.94
CA PHE A 10 0.09 36.49 -0.69
C PHE A 10 0.19 34.98 -0.89
N GLY A 11 -0.71 34.40 -1.69
CA GLY A 11 -0.66 32.98 -2.05
C GLY A 11 0.64 32.61 -2.74
N SER A 12 1.11 33.44 -3.69
CA SER A 12 2.39 33.21 -4.39
C SER A 12 3.61 33.32 -3.47
N LEU A 13 3.58 34.24 -2.51
CA LEU A 13 4.65 34.44 -1.53
C LEU A 13 4.75 33.25 -0.58
N ILE A 14 3.61 32.78 -0.07
CA ILE A 14 3.52 31.58 0.77
C ILE A 14 4.01 30.36 -0.01
N CYS A 15 3.58 30.16 -1.25
CA CYS A 15 4.06 29.08 -2.10
C CYS A 15 5.58 29.14 -2.33
N SER A 16 6.13 30.33 -2.53
CA SER A 16 7.57 30.55 -2.73
C SER A 16 8.37 30.26 -1.47
N ILE A 17 7.88 30.70 -0.29
CA ILE A 17 8.49 30.42 1.01
C ILE A 17 8.44 28.92 1.31
N LEU A 18 7.31 28.25 1.07
CA LEU A 18 7.19 26.80 1.20
C LEU A 18 8.17 26.09 0.25
N PHE A 19 8.26 26.53 -1.00
CA PHE A 19 9.19 25.97 -1.99
C PHE A 19 10.66 26.13 -1.57
N ILE A 20 11.06 27.28 -1.01
CA ILE A 20 12.42 27.54 -0.52
C ILE A 20 12.71 26.74 0.76
N SER A 21 11.78 26.69 1.72
CA SER A 21 11.93 25.90 2.94
C SER A 21 12.07 24.40 2.65
N MET A 22 11.30 23.88 1.68
CA MET A 22 11.45 22.50 1.19
C MET A 22 12.82 22.23 0.55
N ARG A 23 13.47 23.24 -0.03
CA ARG A 23 14.85 23.12 -0.57
C ARG A 23 15.90 23.14 0.55
N ARG A 24 15.63 23.86 1.65
CA ARG A 24 16.60 24.14 2.72
C ARG A 24 16.89 22.95 3.62
N GLU A 25 15.90 22.09 3.90
CA GLU A 25 16.10 20.87 4.71
C GLU A 25 16.92 19.78 4.00
N ARG A 26 17.28 19.98 2.74
CA ARG A 26 17.92 18.97 1.89
C ARG A 26 19.39 19.23 1.60
N GLN A 27 20.06 20.01 2.45
CA GLN A 27 21.51 20.14 2.36
C GLN A 27 22.15 18.84 2.82
N ILE A 28 22.77 18.14 1.87
CA ILE A 28 23.60 16.95 2.10
C ILE A 28 24.70 17.38 3.08
N LYS A 29 24.76 16.77 4.26
CA LYS A 29 25.85 17.06 5.21
C LYS A 29 27.15 16.49 4.65
N LEU A 30 28.26 17.09 5.08
CA LEU A 30 29.60 16.56 4.77
C LEU A 30 29.65 15.08 5.22
N ASN A 31 29.99 14.17 4.31
CA ASN A 31 30.05 12.70 4.47
C ASN A 31 28.72 11.92 4.39
N GLU A 32 27.62 12.52 3.94
CA GLU A 32 26.41 11.76 3.60
C GLU A 32 26.51 11.14 2.19
N PRO A 33 25.82 10.01 1.92
CA PRO A 33 25.72 9.44 0.58
C PRO A 33 25.19 10.45 -0.45
N PRO A 34 25.64 10.36 -1.72
CA PRO A 34 25.24 11.30 -2.75
C PRO A 34 23.74 11.23 -3.01
N LEU A 35 23.05 12.37 -2.89
CA LEU A 35 21.65 12.49 -3.27
C LEU A 35 21.54 12.64 -4.80
N VAL A 36 20.84 11.70 -5.43
CA VAL A 36 20.58 11.70 -6.88
C VAL A 36 19.82 12.98 -7.25
N TYR A 37 20.25 13.64 -8.33
CA TYR A 37 19.65 14.88 -8.80
C TYR A 37 18.21 14.69 -9.27
N TYR A 38 17.24 15.34 -8.62
CA TYR A 38 15.83 15.35 -9.04
C TYR A 38 15.42 16.69 -9.64
N LYS A 39 14.57 16.63 -10.68
CA LYS A 39 14.03 17.82 -11.36
C LYS A 39 12.92 18.52 -10.57
N TYR A 40 12.09 17.77 -9.85
CA TYR A 40 10.88 18.28 -9.21
C TYR A 40 11.00 18.25 -7.68
N PRO A 41 11.16 19.40 -7.00
CA PRO A 41 11.45 19.40 -5.57
C PRO A 41 10.36 18.82 -4.67
N ILE A 42 9.08 18.90 -5.04
CA ILE A 42 8.01 18.38 -4.16
C ILE A 42 7.98 16.84 -4.21
N ILE A 43 8.06 16.28 -5.42
CA ILE A 43 7.87 14.85 -5.67
C ILE A 43 9.17 14.04 -5.80
N GLY A 44 10.29 14.71 -6.04
CA GLY A 44 11.58 14.07 -6.24
C GLY A 44 11.62 13.14 -7.44
N HIS A 45 12.12 11.94 -7.18
CA HIS A 45 12.26 10.81 -8.10
C HIS A 45 11.03 9.92 -8.14
N THR A 46 9.96 10.28 -7.42
CA THR A 46 8.81 9.35 -7.25
C THR A 46 8.18 8.92 -8.56
N ILE A 47 8.14 9.80 -9.58
CA ILE A 47 7.60 9.43 -10.90
C ILE A 47 8.50 8.40 -11.58
N ASP A 48 9.81 8.65 -11.62
CA ASP A 48 10.77 7.76 -12.28
C ASP A 48 10.86 6.42 -11.55
N TYR A 49 10.90 6.46 -10.22
CA TYR A 49 10.85 5.30 -9.33
C TYR A 49 9.59 4.46 -9.54
N TYR A 50 8.43 5.07 -9.80
CA TYR A 50 7.17 4.34 -10.02
C TYR A 50 7.01 3.83 -11.45
N LYS A 51 7.43 4.61 -12.44
CA LYS A 51 7.22 4.31 -13.86
C LYS A 51 8.09 3.13 -14.33
N ASP A 52 9.36 3.14 -13.95
CA ASP A 52 10.31 2.10 -14.32
C ASP A 52 11.42 2.01 -13.26
N ASN A 53 11.06 1.41 -12.13
CA ASN A 53 11.93 1.29 -10.97
C ASN A 53 13.28 0.64 -11.31
N GLU A 54 13.25 -0.46 -12.08
CA GLU A 54 14.47 -1.23 -12.38
C GLU A 54 15.44 -0.43 -13.24
N LYS A 55 14.93 0.19 -14.31
CA LYS A 55 15.75 1.05 -15.15
C LYS A 55 16.28 2.25 -14.37
N PHE A 56 15.43 2.91 -13.59
CA PHE A 56 15.80 4.08 -12.79
C PHE A 56 16.90 3.75 -11.77
N ILE A 57 16.73 2.69 -10.99
CA ILE A 57 17.73 2.27 -9.99
C ILE A 57 19.02 1.84 -10.67
N LYS A 58 18.95 1.15 -11.82
CA LYS A 58 20.13 0.77 -12.60
C LYS A 58 20.92 1.99 -13.09
N GLU A 59 20.25 2.98 -13.66
CA GLU A 59 20.87 4.24 -14.10
C GLU A 59 21.50 5.01 -12.94
N CYS A 60 20.86 5.00 -11.76
CA CYS A 60 21.44 5.58 -10.56
C CYS A 60 22.68 4.83 -10.10
N TYR A 61 22.63 3.50 -10.06
CA TYR A 61 23.75 2.66 -9.67
C TYR A 61 24.96 2.85 -10.61
N GLU A 62 24.73 2.90 -11.92
CA GLU A 62 25.78 3.16 -12.92
C GLU A 62 26.44 4.54 -12.74
N LYS A 63 25.69 5.54 -12.26
CA LYS A 63 26.16 6.92 -12.14
C LYS A 63 26.73 7.27 -10.77
N TYR A 64 26.20 6.69 -9.70
CA TYR A 64 26.50 7.05 -8.32
C TYR A 64 27.14 5.91 -7.51
N GLY A 65 27.22 4.69 -8.07
CA GLY A 65 27.82 3.53 -7.43
C GLY A 65 26.86 2.77 -6.50
N GLU A 66 27.44 2.02 -5.57
CA GLU A 66 26.72 1.09 -4.68
C GLU A 66 25.87 1.75 -3.60
N ILE A 67 26.17 3.01 -3.25
CA ILE A 67 25.52 3.72 -2.15
C ILE A 67 25.09 5.11 -2.63
N PHE A 68 23.79 5.35 -2.69
CA PHE A 68 23.23 6.64 -3.09
C PHE A 68 21.86 6.87 -2.48
N SER A 69 21.47 8.14 -2.39
CA SER A 69 20.18 8.54 -1.82
C SER A 69 19.23 9.01 -2.91
N ILE A 70 17.96 8.62 -2.81
CA ILE A 70 16.86 9.08 -3.67
C ILE A 70 15.80 9.78 -2.83
N TYR A 71 15.21 10.84 -3.35
CA TYR A 71 14.05 11.48 -2.75
C TYR A 71 12.74 10.93 -3.36
N VAL A 72 11.99 10.13 -2.61
CA VAL A 72 10.73 9.51 -3.03
C VAL A 72 9.66 9.63 -1.94
N PHE A 73 8.41 9.88 -2.33
CA PHE A 73 7.25 9.99 -1.42
C PHE A 73 7.41 10.97 -0.26
N GLY A 74 8.16 12.06 -0.44
CA GLY A 74 8.38 13.04 0.64
C GLY A 74 9.55 12.71 1.55
N LYS A 75 10.27 11.60 1.30
CA LYS A 75 11.39 11.14 2.14
C LYS A 75 12.65 10.91 1.30
N ILE A 76 13.81 11.09 1.93
CA ILE A 76 15.09 10.68 1.37
C ILE A 76 15.35 9.24 1.82
N ILE A 77 15.52 8.33 0.87
CA ILE A 77 15.82 6.91 1.10
C ILE A 77 17.22 6.65 0.55
N THR A 78 18.11 6.12 1.39
CA THR A 78 19.44 5.68 0.97
C THR A 78 19.36 4.23 0.49
N LEU A 79 19.70 4.00 -0.78
CA LEU A 79 19.91 2.65 -1.31
C LEU A 79 21.34 2.23 -1.06
N VAL A 80 21.47 0.97 -0.64
CA VAL A 80 22.76 0.33 -0.36
C VAL A 80 22.79 -0.99 -1.11
N GLY A 81 23.89 -1.27 -1.80
CA GLY A 81 24.11 -2.52 -2.51
C GLY A 81 24.06 -3.74 -1.61
N GLY A 82 23.73 -4.89 -2.21
CA GLY A 82 23.40 -6.13 -1.49
C GLY A 82 24.58 -6.68 -0.69
N GLU A 83 25.80 -6.38 -1.10
CA GLU A 83 27.06 -6.74 -0.45
C GLU A 83 27.18 -6.19 0.99
N PHE A 84 26.55 -5.05 1.28
CA PHE A 84 26.56 -4.44 2.62
C PHE A 84 25.40 -4.90 3.52
N SER A 85 24.49 -5.74 3.02
CA SER A 85 23.32 -6.18 3.77
C SER A 85 23.68 -6.79 5.13
N SER A 86 24.74 -7.60 5.18
CA SER A 86 25.16 -8.26 6.42
C SER A 86 25.61 -7.29 7.51
N GLU A 87 26.18 -6.14 7.13
CA GLU A 87 26.62 -5.10 8.07
C GLU A 87 25.43 -4.32 8.61
N ILE A 88 24.48 -3.97 7.74
CA ILE A 88 23.22 -3.30 8.10
C ILE A 88 22.43 -4.15 9.10
N PHE A 89 22.23 -5.44 8.80
CA PHE A 89 21.44 -6.33 9.65
C PHE A 89 22.08 -6.62 11.00
N LYS A 90 23.41 -6.56 11.12
CA LYS A 90 24.11 -6.72 12.41
C LYS A 90 23.93 -5.51 13.31
N ASN A 91 23.83 -4.31 12.74
CA ASN A 91 23.75 -3.06 13.49
C ASN A 91 22.32 -2.65 13.84
N HIS A 92 21.64 -3.49 14.63
CA HIS A 92 20.25 -3.32 15.07
C HIS A 92 19.98 -2.10 15.98
N LYS A 93 21.02 -1.42 16.46
CA LYS A 93 20.88 -0.20 17.26
C LYS A 93 20.63 1.03 16.38
N ASP A 94 21.29 1.05 15.22
CA ASP A 94 21.18 2.15 14.27
C ASP A 94 20.17 1.86 13.15
N PHE A 95 19.86 0.58 12.90
CA PHE A 95 18.88 0.13 11.90
C PHE A 95 17.78 -0.70 12.54
N SER A 96 16.53 -0.27 12.36
CA SER A 96 15.34 -0.95 12.89
C SER A 96 14.38 -1.37 11.76
N PHE A 97 14.22 -2.68 11.58
CA PHE A 97 13.25 -3.22 10.62
C PHE A 97 11.80 -3.05 11.09
N SER A 98 11.55 -3.09 12.41
CA SER A 98 10.20 -2.91 12.96
C SER A 98 9.72 -1.48 12.79
N GLU A 99 10.59 -0.49 13.05
CA GLU A 99 10.26 0.93 12.84
C GLU A 99 10.09 1.25 11.35
N SER A 100 10.95 0.70 10.48
CA SER A 100 10.76 0.79 9.03
C SER A 100 9.36 0.32 8.64
N ASN A 101 8.93 -0.84 9.15
CA ASN A 101 7.58 -1.32 8.90
C ASN A 101 6.52 -0.38 9.44
N GLU A 102 6.59 0.12 10.68
CA GLU A 102 5.55 1.00 11.24
C GLU A 102 5.47 2.37 10.53
N GLU A 103 6.61 2.94 10.13
CA GLU A 103 6.68 4.24 9.46
C GLU A 103 6.37 4.17 7.95
N HIS A 104 6.57 3.00 7.32
CA HIS A 104 6.31 2.75 5.89
C HIS A 104 5.03 1.92 5.64
N ARG A 105 4.22 1.65 6.67
CA ARG A 105 3.21 0.58 6.71
C ARG A 105 1.96 0.70 5.84
N PRO A 106 1.84 1.65 4.90
CA PRO A 106 1.05 1.37 3.70
C PRO A 106 1.92 1.36 2.44
N ASN A 107 2.76 2.35 2.19
CA ASN A 107 3.11 2.72 0.81
C ASN A 107 4.05 1.76 0.09
N GLU A 108 5.17 1.41 0.71
CA GLU A 108 6.19 0.57 0.08
C GLU A 108 5.74 -0.88 0.00
N LEU A 109 5.13 -1.37 1.08
CA LEU A 109 4.55 -2.72 1.15
C LEU A 109 3.37 -2.85 0.17
N VAL A 110 2.50 -1.84 0.08
CA VAL A 110 1.45 -1.78 -0.95
C VAL A 110 2.08 -1.72 -2.34
N MET A 111 3.16 -1.00 -2.59
CA MET A 111 3.85 -0.99 -3.91
C MET A 111 4.54 -2.31 -4.25
N VAL A 112 5.19 -2.98 -3.29
CA VAL A 112 5.77 -4.32 -3.48
C VAL A 112 4.64 -5.31 -3.80
N ILE A 113 3.50 -5.20 -3.12
CA ILE A 113 2.27 -5.96 -3.43
C ILE A 113 1.74 -5.54 -4.82
N GLN A 114 1.71 -4.25 -5.17
CA GLN A 114 1.25 -3.78 -6.48
C GLN A 114 2.11 -4.34 -7.61
N LYS A 115 3.43 -4.18 -7.50
CA LYS A 115 4.41 -4.51 -8.53
C LYS A 115 4.52 -6.02 -8.70
N ASN A 116 4.59 -6.77 -7.60
CA ASN A 116 4.87 -8.21 -7.63
C ASN A 116 3.62 -9.10 -7.52
N LEU A 117 2.52 -8.62 -6.94
CA LEU A 117 1.31 -9.44 -6.73
C LEU A 117 0.13 -9.00 -7.58
N THR A 118 0.01 -7.72 -8.00
CA THR A 118 -1.18 -7.28 -8.74
C THR A 118 -1.16 -7.68 -10.21
N GLY A 119 0.01 -7.73 -10.86
CA GLY A 119 0.15 -8.28 -12.22
C GLY A 119 -0.12 -9.79 -12.26
N ASP A 120 0.33 -10.48 -11.20
CA ASP A 120 0.19 -11.92 -11.03
C ASP A 120 -1.05 -12.33 -10.23
N LEU A 121 -1.92 -11.39 -9.88
CA LEU A 121 -3.07 -11.63 -9.01
C LEU A 121 -3.95 -12.73 -9.59
N LYS A 122 -4.00 -12.83 -10.93
CA LYS A 122 -4.66 -13.91 -11.67
C LYS A 122 -4.09 -15.30 -11.31
N TYR A 123 -2.77 -15.44 -11.15
CA TYR A 123 -2.11 -16.68 -10.74
C TYR A 123 -2.33 -16.98 -9.25
N TYR A 124 -2.39 -15.94 -8.42
CA TYR A 124 -2.66 -16.09 -6.98
C TYR A 124 -4.14 -16.26 -6.66
N THR A 125 -5.06 -15.88 -7.56
CA THR A 125 -6.52 -15.98 -7.34
C THR A 125 -6.92 -17.41 -6.97
N ASN A 126 -6.39 -18.42 -7.68
CA ASN A 126 -6.66 -19.82 -7.37
C ASN A 126 -6.13 -20.24 -5.99
N ARG A 127 -4.93 -19.78 -5.60
CA ARG A 127 -4.33 -20.08 -4.29
C ARG A 127 -5.08 -19.39 -3.17
N VAL A 128 -5.40 -18.12 -3.34
CA VAL A 128 -6.19 -17.33 -2.37
C VAL A 128 -7.58 -17.94 -2.25
N GLN A 129 -8.26 -18.26 -3.36
CA GLN A 129 -9.54 -18.98 -3.32
C GLN A 129 -9.41 -20.31 -2.57
N ARG A 130 -8.41 -21.14 -2.87
CA ARG A 130 -8.19 -22.42 -2.15
C ARG A 130 -7.92 -22.23 -0.66
N GLN A 131 -7.12 -21.25 -0.27
CA GLN A 131 -6.85 -20.96 1.14
C GLN A 131 -8.08 -20.42 1.84
N LEU A 132 -8.82 -19.52 1.19
CA LEU A 132 -10.05 -18.96 1.73
C LEU A 132 -11.12 -20.06 1.89
N LEU A 133 -11.21 -21.00 0.95
CA LEU A 133 -12.02 -22.21 1.05
C LEU A 133 -11.57 -23.13 2.18
N LYS A 134 -10.26 -23.36 2.32
CA LYS A 134 -9.70 -24.16 3.42
C LYS A 134 -9.99 -23.53 4.77
N SER A 135 -9.88 -22.21 4.90
CA SER A 135 -10.23 -21.48 6.12
C SER A 135 -11.73 -21.49 6.39
N ILE A 136 -12.57 -21.40 5.37
CA ILE A 136 -14.02 -21.59 5.51
C ILE A 136 -14.31 -23.02 5.98
N ASP A 137 -13.64 -24.03 5.44
CA ASP A 137 -13.79 -25.43 5.87
C ASP A 137 -13.27 -25.67 7.29
N GLU A 138 -12.14 -25.07 7.67
CA GLU A 138 -11.58 -25.19 9.02
C GLU A 138 -12.44 -24.48 10.07
N ILE A 139 -13.01 -23.30 9.75
CA ILE A 139 -13.83 -22.50 10.67
C ILE A 139 -15.28 -22.97 10.70
N ILE A 140 -15.81 -23.38 9.55
CA ILE A 140 -17.25 -23.59 9.32
C ILE A 140 -17.56 -25.03 8.88
N GLY A 141 -16.59 -25.90 8.60
CA GLY A 141 -16.74 -27.36 8.39
C GLY A 141 -17.67 -27.85 7.28
N ASP A 142 -18.28 -26.96 6.50
CA ASP A 142 -19.06 -27.22 5.27
C ASP A 142 -18.41 -26.50 4.07
N GLY A 143 -17.07 -26.38 4.09
CA GLY A 143 -16.33 -25.66 3.07
C GLY A 143 -16.48 -26.27 1.69
N LYS A 144 -16.78 -27.57 1.58
CA LYS A 144 -17.13 -28.23 0.30
C LYS A 144 -18.42 -27.68 -0.31
N GLU A 145 -19.51 -27.60 0.45
CA GLU A 145 -20.81 -27.08 -0.04
C GLU A 145 -20.71 -25.59 -0.41
N LEU A 146 -20.04 -24.80 0.43
CA LEU A 146 -19.77 -23.39 0.15
C LEU A 146 -18.79 -23.19 -1.02
N SER A 147 -17.90 -24.16 -1.28
CA SER A 147 -16.98 -24.10 -2.42
C SER A 147 -17.63 -24.37 -3.77
N ASP A 148 -18.73 -25.11 -3.77
CA ASP A 148 -19.49 -25.40 -4.98
C ASP A 148 -20.41 -24.22 -5.38
N ASP A 149 -20.66 -23.28 -4.46
CA ASP A 149 -21.39 -22.04 -4.74
C ASP A 149 -20.52 -21.07 -5.56
N LYS A 150 -20.67 -21.18 -6.89
CA LYS A 150 -19.98 -20.31 -7.86
C LYS A 150 -20.23 -18.82 -7.62
N GLU A 151 -21.39 -18.43 -7.10
CA GLU A 151 -21.73 -17.03 -6.84
C GLU A 151 -20.90 -16.50 -5.67
N LEU A 152 -20.75 -17.29 -4.60
CA LEU A 152 -19.89 -16.97 -3.47
C LEU A 152 -18.42 -16.88 -3.89
N ILE A 153 -17.93 -17.87 -4.63
CA ILE A 153 -16.52 -17.92 -5.09
C ILE A 153 -16.19 -16.76 -6.02
N ASN A 154 -17.10 -16.44 -6.95
CA ASN A 154 -16.94 -15.30 -7.83
C ASN A 154 -16.98 -13.98 -7.05
N SER A 155 -17.83 -13.86 -6.02
CA SER A 155 -17.87 -12.66 -5.17
C SER A 155 -16.55 -12.40 -4.46
N PHE A 156 -15.88 -13.45 -3.95
CA PHE A 156 -14.53 -13.31 -3.40
C PHE A 156 -13.50 -12.94 -4.46
N ALA A 157 -13.54 -13.58 -5.64
CA ALA A 157 -12.61 -13.30 -6.73
C ALA A 157 -12.71 -11.85 -7.21
N TYR A 158 -13.94 -11.37 -7.40
CA TYR A 158 -14.21 -10.00 -7.82
C TYR A 158 -13.92 -9.00 -6.71
N ALA A 159 -14.20 -9.31 -5.44
CA ALA A 159 -13.78 -8.46 -4.32
C ALA A 159 -12.26 -8.26 -4.30
N ILE A 160 -11.47 -9.32 -4.48
CA ILE A 160 -10.00 -9.23 -4.55
C ILE A 160 -9.55 -8.40 -5.76
N LYS A 161 -10.18 -8.59 -6.92
CA LYS A 161 -9.91 -7.80 -8.12
C LYS A 161 -10.21 -6.31 -7.91
N ASP A 162 -11.33 -6.00 -7.25
CA ASP A 162 -11.75 -4.64 -6.96
C ASP A 162 -10.81 -3.98 -5.94
N ILE A 163 -10.40 -4.69 -4.88
CA ILE A 163 -9.32 -4.26 -3.96
C ILE A 163 -8.05 -3.92 -4.75
N GLY A 164 -7.66 -4.79 -5.69
CA GLY A 164 -6.47 -4.60 -6.51
C GLY A 164 -6.48 -3.28 -7.29
N SER A 165 -7.65 -2.80 -7.73
CA SER A 165 -7.77 -1.51 -8.41
C SER A 165 -7.47 -0.31 -7.51
N TYR A 166 -7.87 -0.37 -6.23
CA TYR A 166 -7.56 0.66 -5.22
C TYR A 166 -6.13 0.54 -4.72
N ILE A 167 -5.63 -0.70 -4.60
CA ILE A 167 -4.22 -0.94 -4.30
C ILE A 167 -3.37 -0.25 -5.36
N LYS A 168 -3.70 -0.28 -6.67
CA LYS A 168 -2.91 0.40 -7.72
C LYS A 168 -2.80 1.92 -7.62
N ILE A 169 -3.57 2.59 -6.76
CA ILE A 169 -3.50 4.05 -6.64
C ILE A 169 -2.21 4.38 -5.88
N PRO A 170 -1.24 5.06 -6.50
CA PRO A 170 0.00 5.41 -5.83
C PRO A 170 -0.27 6.38 -4.66
N PRO A 171 0.58 6.37 -3.61
CA PRO A 171 0.46 7.25 -2.46
C PRO A 171 0.85 8.71 -2.74
N ILE A 172 0.29 9.28 -3.80
CA ILE A 172 0.60 10.61 -4.34
C ILE A 172 0.26 11.75 -3.37
N LEU A 173 -0.57 11.51 -2.36
CA LEU A 173 -0.96 12.55 -1.40
C LEU A 173 -0.01 12.62 -0.19
N ASN A 174 0.95 11.69 -0.07
CA ASN A 174 1.86 11.67 1.06
C ASN A 174 2.93 12.77 1.01
N PHE A 175 3.15 13.41 -0.14
CA PHE A 175 3.96 14.62 -0.21
C PHE A 175 3.37 15.79 0.58
N ILE A 176 2.05 15.77 0.82
CA ILE A 176 1.34 16.84 1.53
C ILE A 176 1.23 16.48 3.01
N HIS A 177 0.83 15.24 3.34
CA HIS A 177 0.78 14.77 4.72
C HIS A 177 0.67 13.23 4.77
N PRO A 178 1.38 12.53 5.69
CA PRO A 178 1.44 11.06 5.74
C PRO A 178 0.08 10.36 5.93
N ASN A 179 -0.88 11.03 6.59
CA ASN A 179 -2.23 10.49 6.78
C ASN A 179 -3.21 10.84 5.65
N LEU A 180 -2.88 11.79 4.78
CA LEU A 180 -3.85 12.31 3.80
C LEU A 180 -4.21 11.28 2.74
N HIS A 181 -3.22 10.51 2.27
CA HIS A 181 -3.50 9.42 1.33
C HIS A 181 -4.39 8.34 1.97
N ARG A 182 -4.18 8.02 3.25
CA ARG A 182 -5.05 7.08 3.98
C ARG A 182 -6.49 7.58 4.02
N GLU A 183 -6.70 8.83 4.40
CA GLU A 183 -8.05 9.41 4.45
C GLU A 183 -8.71 9.45 3.06
N PHE A 184 -7.95 9.75 2.01
CA PHE A 184 -8.42 9.68 0.63
C PHE A 184 -8.85 8.26 0.22
N ILE A 185 -8.03 7.24 0.51
CA ILE A 185 -8.40 5.84 0.24
C ILE A 185 -9.63 5.42 1.05
N LEU A 186 -9.71 5.78 2.34
CA LEU A 186 -10.89 5.51 3.17
C LEU A 186 -12.15 6.22 2.66
N MET A 187 -12.01 7.44 2.12
CA MET A 187 -13.10 8.17 1.48
C MET A 187 -13.61 7.43 0.24
N LEU A 188 -12.73 6.87 -0.59
CA LEU A 188 -13.13 6.04 -1.74
C LEU A 188 -13.93 4.79 -1.28
N PHE A 189 -13.57 4.19 -0.15
CA PHE A 189 -14.34 3.08 0.44
C PHE A 189 -15.68 3.52 1.06
N ARG A 190 -15.80 4.77 1.53
CA ARG A 190 -17.05 5.31 2.09
C ARG A 190 -18.08 5.69 1.03
N TYR A 191 -17.67 5.89 -0.22
CA TYR A 191 -18.57 6.33 -1.28
C TYR A 191 -19.63 5.25 -1.60
N PRO A 192 -20.90 5.60 -1.81
CA PRO A 192 -22.01 4.63 -1.96
C PRO A 192 -21.89 3.68 -3.15
N SER A 193 -21.07 4.01 -4.15
CA SER A 193 -20.72 3.13 -5.27
C SER A 193 -19.61 2.12 -4.94
N ASN A 194 -19.24 1.96 -3.65
CA ASN A 194 -18.20 1.02 -3.24
C ASN A 194 -18.58 -0.42 -3.67
N PRO A 195 -17.78 -1.05 -4.55
CA PRO A 195 -18.06 -2.40 -5.07
C PRO A 195 -18.10 -3.46 -3.96
N PHE A 196 -17.49 -3.21 -2.79
CA PHE A 196 -17.60 -4.11 -1.63
C PHE A 196 -19.00 -4.28 -1.09
N LYS A 197 -19.88 -3.27 -1.22
CA LYS A 197 -21.22 -3.37 -0.66
C LYS A 197 -21.99 -4.54 -1.27
N TYR A 198 -21.75 -4.80 -2.56
CA TYR A 198 -22.32 -5.92 -3.30
C TYR A 198 -21.72 -7.25 -2.84
N HIS A 199 -20.39 -7.39 -2.87
CA HIS A 199 -19.71 -8.63 -2.47
C HIS A 199 -20.00 -9.01 -1.01
N ARG A 200 -19.98 -8.03 -0.10
CA ARG A 200 -20.33 -8.22 1.32
C ARG A 200 -21.76 -8.73 1.49
N LYS A 201 -22.71 -8.27 0.67
CA LYS A 201 -24.10 -8.71 0.73
C LYS A 201 -24.21 -10.19 0.37
N ILE A 202 -23.57 -10.61 -0.72
CA ILE A 202 -23.59 -12.01 -1.17
C ILE A 202 -22.90 -12.91 -0.15
N ILE A 203 -21.70 -12.53 0.29
CA ILE A 203 -20.95 -13.29 1.31
C ILE A 203 -21.78 -13.48 2.58
N LYS A 204 -22.40 -12.40 3.09
CA LYS A 204 -23.27 -12.49 4.27
C LYS A 204 -24.47 -13.40 4.02
N GLN A 205 -25.15 -13.25 2.89
CA GLN A 205 -26.33 -14.04 2.55
C GLN A 205 -26.03 -15.54 2.47
N LYS A 206 -24.87 -15.93 1.95
CA LYS A 206 -24.50 -17.35 1.77
C LYS A 206 -23.89 -17.97 3.02
N ILE A 207 -23.11 -17.22 3.80
CA ILE A 207 -22.44 -17.74 4.99
C ILE A 207 -23.36 -17.73 6.23
N THR A 208 -24.22 -16.72 6.38
CA THR A 208 -25.07 -16.58 7.59
C THR A 208 -25.93 -17.82 7.88
N PRO A 209 -26.63 -18.44 6.91
CA PRO A 209 -27.46 -19.62 7.19
C PRO A 209 -26.64 -20.81 7.71
N VAL A 210 -25.42 -21.01 7.19
CA VAL A 210 -24.52 -22.09 7.60
C VAL A 210 -24.05 -21.87 9.05
N VAL A 211 -23.66 -20.64 9.37
CA VAL A 211 -23.26 -20.26 10.73
C VAL A 211 -24.42 -20.40 11.71
N GLU A 212 -25.62 -19.94 11.36
CA GLU A 212 -26.82 -20.04 12.20
C GLU A 212 -27.23 -21.50 12.46
N LYS A 213 -27.21 -22.34 11.42
CA LYS A 213 -27.45 -23.78 11.55
C LYS A 213 -26.49 -24.40 12.57
N ARG A 214 -25.19 -24.12 12.48
CA ARG A 214 -24.18 -24.68 13.38
C ARG A 214 -24.24 -24.15 14.80
N LEU A 215 -24.51 -22.86 14.97
CA LEU A 215 -24.77 -22.29 16.30
C LEU A 215 -25.99 -22.96 16.95
N SER A 216 -27.00 -23.35 16.16
CA SER A 216 -28.15 -24.09 16.68
C SER A 216 -27.82 -25.54 17.06
N GLU A 217 -26.99 -26.23 16.27
CA GLU A 217 -26.53 -27.59 16.54
C GLU A 217 -25.65 -27.64 17.79
N MET A 218 -24.73 -26.69 17.95
CA MET A 218 -23.88 -26.56 19.13
C MET A 218 -24.71 -26.33 20.40
N LYS A 219 -25.70 -25.41 20.37
CA LYS A 219 -26.60 -25.18 21.51
C LYS A 219 -27.43 -26.41 21.87
N LYS A 220 -27.81 -27.24 20.90
CA LYS A 220 -28.53 -28.49 21.15
C LYS A 220 -27.63 -29.55 21.79
N LEU A 221 -26.35 -29.58 21.42
CA LEU A 221 -25.36 -30.48 22.02
C LEU A 221 -25.00 -30.04 23.45
N ASP A 222 -24.79 -28.74 23.67
CA ASP A 222 -24.47 -28.19 24.99
C ASP A 222 -25.66 -28.26 25.96
N GLY A 223 -26.90 -28.20 25.46
CA GLY A 223 -28.11 -28.37 26.27
C GLY A 223 -28.56 -29.83 26.45
N ALA A 224 -27.84 -30.79 25.86
CA ALA A 224 -28.07 -32.23 26.01
C ALA A 224 -27.15 -32.90 27.06
N TYR A 225 -26.23 -32.12 27.66
CA TYR A 225 -25.44 -32.45 28.84
C TYR A 225 -25.90 -31.63 30.04
#